data_AF-A0A1E1WH57-F1
#
_entry.id   AF-A0A1E1WH57-F1
#
_cell.length_a   1.000
_cell.length_b   1.000
_cell.length_c   1.000
_cell.angle_alpha   90.00
_cell.angle_beta   90.00
_cell.angle_gamma   90.00
#
_symmetry.space_group_name_H-M   'P 1'
#
loop_
_entity.id
_entity.type
_entity.pdbx_description
1 polymer ?
#
loop_
_entity_poly.entity_id
_entity_poly.type
_entity_poly.pdbx_seq_one_letter_code
_entity_poly.pdbx_strand_id
1 'polypeptide(L)'
;MSSEEPNLYFEIREDQWPLVYDDKYNVSFFGLERFHVFDSKKWGNVIRRLKESGLITEDHIVHPMEAQKDHLRVVHTKKYLNSLKWSSNVALIAEVPVIACLPNVWVQHSYLRPMRLQTGGSVLAGKLALDRG
;
A
#
# COMPACT_ATOMS: atom_id res chain seq x y z
N MET A 1 25.07 -19.06 3.24
CA MET A 1 23.65 -19.28 3.56
C MET A 1 22.86 -18.25 2.80
N SER A 2 22.15 -18.66 1.75
CA SER A 2 21.25 -17.81 0.99
C SER A 2 20.19 -17.27 1.95
N SER A 3 20.29 -16.01 2.33
CA SER A 3 19.16 -15.29 2.88
C SER A 3 18.08 -15.32 1.81
N GLU A 4 17.03 -16.12 2.00
CA GLU A 4 15.82 -15.97 1.19
C GLU A 4 15.42 -14.51 1.33
N GLU A 5 15.60 -13.74 0.26
CA GLU A 5 15.06 -12.39 0.22
C GLU A 5 13.57 -12.53 0.47
N PRO A 6 13.01 -11.78 1.43
CA PRO A 6 11.58 -11.83 1.64
C PRO A 6 10.96 -11.38 0.31
N ASN A 7 10.17 -12.29 -0.29
CA ASN A 7 9.81 -12.20 -1.69
C ASN A 7 8.45 -11.51 -1.80
N LEU A 8 8.39 -10.34 -2.43
CA LEU A 8 7.14 -9.63 -2.75
C LEU A 8 6.53 -10.09 -4.08
N TYR A 9 7.23 -10.97 -4.78
CA TYR A 9 6.89 -11.47 -6.11
C TYR A 9 6.37 -12.90 -6.00
N PHE A 10 5.37 -13.19 -6.81
CA PHE A 10 4.84 -14.53 -6.99
C PHE A 10 4.24 -14.62 -8.39
N GLU A 11 4.17 -15.84 -8.91
CA GLU A 11 3.51 -16.09 -10.18
C GLU A 11 1.99 -16.01 -10.00
N ILE A 12 1.33 -15.34 -10.94
CA ILE A 12 -0.13 -15.19 -10.96
C ILE A 12 -0.73 -16.16 -11.99
N ARG A 13 -2.03 -16.42 -11.91
CA ARG A 13 -2.73 -17.31 -12.86
C ARG A 13 -2.69 -16.73 -14.29
N GLU A 14 -2.84 -17.56 -15.31
CA GLU A 14 -2.78 -17.12 -16.72
C GLU A 14 -3.90 -16.13 -17.08
N ASP A 15 -5.07 -16.25 -16.47
CA ASP A 15 -6.23 -15.37 -16.67
C ASP A 15 -6.19 -14.09 -15.83
N GLN A 16 -5.26 -14.00 -14.86
CA GLN A 16 -5.05 -12.77 -14.10
C GLN A 16 -4.26 -11.74 -14.92
N TRP A 17 -4.66 -10.49 -14.80
CA TRP A 17 -4.00 -9.38 -15.50
C TRP A 17 -2.89 -8.81 -14.60
N PRO A 18 -1.89 -8.09 -15.15
CA PRO A 18 -0.91 -7.36 -14.36
C PRO A 18 -1.53 -6.11 -13.69
N LEU A 19 -2.69 -6.27 -13.05
CA LEU A 19 -3.47 -5.27 -12.36
C LEU A 19 -3.49 -5.58 -10.86
N VAL A 20 -2.68 -4.86 -10.10
CA VAL A 20 -2.47 -5.14 -8.67
C VAL A 20 -3.29 -4.19 -7.79
N TYR A 21 -4.15 -4.73 -6.94
CA TYR A 21 -5.00 -3.94 -6.04
C TYR A 21 -5.43 -4.73 -4.78
N ASP A 22 -5.64 -4.01 -3.67
CA ASP A 22 -6.28 -4.51 -2.46
C ASP A 22 -7.18 -3.42 -1.87
N ASP A 23 -8.35 -3.79 -1.33
CA ASP A 23 -9.27 -2.86 -0.70
C ASP A 23 -8.64 -2.09 0.49
N LYS A 24 -7.65 -2.69 1.14
CA LYS A 24 -6.87 -2.10 2.24
C LYS A 24 -5.88 -1.03 1.79
N TYR A 25 -5.78 -0.73 0.48
CA TYR A 25 -5.02 0.42 0.01
C TYR A 25 -5.60 1.74 0.52
N ASN A 26 -6.91 1.77 0.73
CA ASN A 26 -7.59 2.96 1.17
C ASN A 26 -7.18 3.29 2.61
N VAL A 27 -6.67 4.49 2.79
CA VAL A 27 -6.38 5.03 4.12
C VAL A 27 -7.68 5.57 4.70
N SER A 28 -7.97 5.22 5.95
CA SER A 28 -9.11 5.81 6.67
C SER A 28 -8.66 6.37 8.01
N PHE A 29 -9.15 7.57 8.34
CA PHE A 29 -8.89 8.24 9.60
C PHE A 29 -10.20 8.51 10.33
N PHE A 30 -11.09 7.51 10.40
CA PHE A 30 -12.40 7.65 11.03
C PHE A 30 -13.17 8.92 10.56
N GLY A 31 -13.04 9.28 9.27
CA GLY A 31 -13.69 10.47 8.69
C GLY A 31 -12.84 11.75 8.69
N LEU A 32 -11.69 11.76 9.37
CA LEU A 32 -10.70 12.85 9.31
C LEU A 32 -9.87 12.83 8.02
N GLU A 33 -10.03 11.80 7.18
CA GLU A 33 -9.42 11.73 5.85
C GLU A 33 -9.84 12.88 4.93
N ARG A 34 -10.95 13.57 5.24
CA ARG A 34 -11.41 14.78 4.54
C ARG A 34 -10.44 15.97 4.69
N PHE A 35 -9.56 15.94 5.68
CA PHE A 35 -8.50 16.93 5.88
C PHE A 35 -7.20 16.56 5.17
N HIS A 36 -7.13 15.37 4.57
CA HIS A 36 -5.99 14.99 3.75
C HIS A 36 -6.11 15.67 2.38
N VAL A 37 -5.03 16.26 1.89
CA VAL A 37 -5.00 16.98 0.59
C VAL A 37 -5.30 16.05 -0.59
N PHE A 38 -5.07 14.74 -0.40
CA PHE A 38 -5.30 13.69 -1.39
C PHE A 38 -6.49 12.78 -1.04
N ASP A 39 -7.30 12.43 -2.05
CA ASP A 39 -8.42 11.48 -1.91
C ASP A 39 -7.90 10.09 -1.49
N SER A 40 -8.14 9.75 -0.23
CA SER A 40 -7.71 8.48 0.36
C SER A 40 -8.49 7.26 -0.17
N LYS A 41 -9.55 7.48 -0.98
CA LYS A 41 -10.38 6.44 -1.62
C LYS A 41 -10.24 6.42 -3.15
N LYS A 42 -9.27 7.16 -3.70
CA LYS A 42 -9.04 7.28 -5.16
C LYS A 42 -8.93 5.91 -5.83
N TRP A 43 -8.14 5.00 -5.25
CA TRP A 43 -7.85 3.69 -5.83
C TRP A 43 -9.10 2.81 -5.91
N GLY A 44 -9.86 2.73 -4.81
CA GLY A 44 -11.14 2.01 -4.80
C GLY A 44 -12.15 2.59 -5.79
N ASN A 45 -12.18 3.92 -5.96
CA ASN A 45 -13.02 4.57 -6.96
C ASN A 45 -12.64 4.19 -8.39
N VAL A 46 -11.34 4.06 -8.71
CA VAL A 46 -10.88 3.61 -10.03
C VAL A 46 -11.31 2.18 -10.29
N ILE A 47 -11.01 1.25 -9.36
CA ILE A 47 -11.35 -0.16 -9.51
C ILE A 47 -12.86 -0.36 -9.64
N ARG A 48 -13.64 0.32 -8.80
CA ARG A 48 -15.10 0.30 -8.88
C ARG A 48 -15.60 0.76 -10.26
N ARG A 49 -15.10 1.89 -10.78
CA ARG A 49 -15.50 2.40 -12.11
C ARG A 49 -15.13 1.44 -13.24
N LEU A 50 -13.96 0.80 -13.17
CA LEU A 50 -13.54 -0.20 -14.17
C LEU A 50 -14.43 -1.46 -14.14
N LYS A 51 -14.85 -1.90 -12.95
CA LYS A 51 -15.81 -3.00 -12.79
C LYS A 51 -17.20 -2.60 -13.30
N GLU A 52 -17.69 -1.42 -12.91
CA GLU A 52 -18.99 -0.87 -13.37
C GLU A 52 -19.06 -0.72 -14.90
N SER A 53 -17.94 -0.40 -15.56
CA SER A 53 -17.86 -0.32 -17.01
C SER A 53 -17.66 -1.66 -17.72
N GLY A 54 -17.59 -2.78 -16.98
CA GLY A 54 -17.36 -4.12 -17.53
C GLY A 54 -15.96 -4.33 -18.13
N LEU A 55 -14.99 -3.50 -17.79
CA LEU A 55 -13.61 -3.60 -18.31
C LEU A 55 -12.79 -4.65 -17.55
N ILE A 56 -13.09 -4.85 -16.27
CA ILE A 56 -12.42 -5.84 -15.42
C ILE A 56 -13.44 -6.57 -14.53
N THR A 57 -13.10 -7.79 -14.12
CA THR A 57 -13.79 -8.55 -13.07
C THR A 57 -12.86 -8.66 -11.86
N GLU A 58 -13.36 -9.26 -10.76
CA GLU A 58 -12.50 -9.55 -9.60
C GLU A 58 -11.37 -10.51 -9.96
N ASP A 59 -11.64 -11.48 -10.83
CA ASP A 59 -10.67 -12.51 -11.22
C ASP A 59 -9.46 -11.95 -11.97
N HIS A 60 -9.57 -10.77 -12.57
CA HIS A 60 -8.45 -10.10 -13.22
C HIS A 60 -7.49 -9.41 -12.23
N ILE A 61 -7.92 -9.19 -10.99
CA ILE A 61 -7.16 -8.44 -9.99
C ILE A 61 -6.18 -9.38 -9.26
N VAL A 62 -4.97 -8.87 -9.02
CA VAL A 62 -3.95 -9.53 -8.23
C VAL A 62 -3.82 -8.82 -6.88
N HIS A 63 -3.95 -9.58 -5.79
CA HIS A 63 -3.78 -9.05 -4.44
C HIS A 63 -2.31 -9.12 -3.99
N PRO A 64 -1.69 -8.00 -3.64
CA PRO A 64 -0.29 -7.95 -3.22
C PRO A 64 -0.07 -8.40 -1.78
N MET A 65 1.20 -8.63 -1.45
CA MET A 65 1.65 -8.84 -0.08
C MET A 65 2.14 -7.54 0.56
N GLU A 66 1.94 -7.40 1.87
CA GLU A 66 2.43 -6.25 2.63
C GLU A 66 3.96 -6.24 2.70
N ALA A 67 4.58 -5.12 2.32
CA ALA A 67 6.03 -4.94 2.44
C ALA A 67 6.47 -4.96 3.91
N GLN A 68 7.03 -6.09 4.33
CA GLN A 68 7.69 -6.25 5.63
C GLN A 68 8.89 -5.33 5.81
N LYS A 69 9.30 -5.15 7.08
CA LYS A 69 10.38 -4.26 7.47
C LYS A 69 11.67 -4.49 6.68
N ASP A 70 12.02 -5.74 6.41
CA ASP A 70 13.26 -6.11 5.71
C ASP A 70 13.24 -5.66 4.25
N HIS A 71 12.10 -5.75 3.55
CA HIS A 71 11.94 -5.15 2.22
C HIS A 71 12.17 -3.63 2.27
N LEU A 72 11.62 -2.96 3.29
CA LEU A 72 11.80 -1.51 3.45
C LEU A 72 13.24 -1.13 3.85
N ARG A 73 14.07 -2.08 4.32
CA ARG A 73 15.48 -1.84 4.63
C ARG A 73 16.34 -1.66 3.38
N VAL A 74 15.87 -2.13 2.22
CA VAL A 74 16.57 -1.97 0.93
C VAL A 74 16.74 -0.48 0.59
N VAL A 75 15.73 0.34 0.89
CA VAL A 75 15.72 1.77 0.51
C VAL A 75 15.90 2.69 1.72
N HIS A 76 15.25 2.39 2.85
CA HIS A 76 15.24 3.30 3.99
C HIS A 76 16.36 2.99 4.99
N THR A 77 16.62 3.88 5.96
CA THR A 77 17.54 3.63 7.09
C THR A 77 16.82 3.13 8.36
N LYS A 78 17.51 2.39 9.25
CA LYS A 78 16.88 1.85 10.47
C LYS A 78 16.35 2.99 11.34
N LYS A 79 17.09 4.10 11.36
CA LYS A 79 16.72 5.36 12.01
C LYS A 79 15.38 5.89 11.48
N TYR A 80 15.19 5.95 10.17
CA TYR A 80 13.93 6.40 9.56
C TYR A 80 12.76 5.47 9.92
N LEU A 81 12.91 4.15 9.77
CA LEU A 81 11.79 3.25 10.13
C LEU A 81 11.46 3.29 11.63
N ASN A 82 12.45 3.56 12.48
CA ASN A 82 12.19 3.80 13.90
C ASN A 82 11.52 5.14 14.17
N SER A 83 11.76 6.19 13.38
CA SER A 83 11.09 7.48 13.53
C SER A 83 9.60 7.39 13.21
N LEU A 84 9.18 6.46 12.34
CA LEU A 84 7.76 6.19 12.03
C LEU A 84 6.97 5.61 13.21
N LYS A 85 7.61 5.22 14.32
CA LYS A 85 6.92 4.79 15.55
C LYS A 85 6.28 5.96 16.32
N TRP A 86 6.51 7.20 15.87
CA TRP A 86 5.99 8.41 16.51
C TRP A 86 4.93 9.06 15.62
N SER A 87 3.70 9.18 16.11
CA SER A 87 2.58 9.76 15.35
C SER A 87 2.87 11.17 14.84
N SER A 88 3.60 11.98 15.59
CA SER A 88 4.01 13.34 15.19
C SER A 88 4.89 13.35 13.94
N ASN A 89 5.84 12.42 13.84
CA ASN A 89 6.69 12.28 12.65
C ASN A 89 5.86 11.84 11.45
N VAL A 90 4.93 10.91 11.65
CA VAL A 90 4.04 10.45 10.57
C VAL A 90 3.13 11.58 10.10
N ALA A 91 2.58 12.38 11.03
CA ALA A 91 1.76 13.54 10.71
C ALA A 91 2.51 14.58 9.87
N LEU A 92 3.78 14.84 10.19
CA LEU A 92 4.64 15.74 9.44
C LEU A 92 4.89 15.20 8.02
N ILE A 93 5.24 13.91 7.88
CA ILE A 93 5.47 13.27 6.59
C ILE A 93 4.21 13.25 5.72
N ALA A 94 3.06 13.00 6.34
CA ALA A 94 1.77 12.93 5.66
C ALA A 94 1.18 14.32 5.36
N GLU A 95 1.76 15.40 5.89
CA GLU A 95 1.21 16.76 5.85
C GLU A 95 -0.23 16.84 6.41
N VAL A 96 -0.56 15.98 7.38
CA VAL A 96 -1.86 15.93 8.03
C VAL A 96 -1.67 16.06 9.54
N PRO A 97 -1.72 17.30 10.08
CA PRO A 97 -1.44 17.56 11.49
C PRO A 97 -2.31 16.76 12.46
N VAL A 98 -3.56 16.44 12.09
CA VAL A 98 -4.48 15.70 12.96
C VAL A 98 -4.01 14.28 13.28
N ILE A 99 -3.14 13.68 12.45
CA ILE A 99 -2.53 12.36 12.72
C ILE A 99 -1.70 12.40 14.01
N ALA A 100 -1.10 13.55 14.35
CA ALA A 100 -0.25 13.68 15.55
C ALA A 100 -1.05 13.43 16.84
N CYS A 101 -2.35 13.70 16.82
CA CYS A 101 -3.26 13.50 17.94
C CYS A 101 -3.77 12.06 18.07
N LEU A 102 -3.51 11.19 17.08
CA LEU A 102 -4.01 9.82 17.07
C LEU A 102 -3.07 8.88 17.83
N PRO A 103 -3.63 7.89 18.56
CA PRO A 103 -2.84 6.79 19.12
C PRO A 103 -2.01 6.12 18.04
N ASN A 104 -0.71 5.90 18.31
CA ASN A 104 0.22 5.34 17.32
C ASN A 104 -0.27 4.00 16.74
N VAL A 105 -0.95 3.16 17.51
CA VAL A 105 -1.52 1.89 17.02
C VAL A 105 -2.46 2.13 15.82
N TRP A 106 -3.28 3.17 15.86
CA TRP A 106 -4.16 3.52 14.75
C TRP A 106 -3.38 4.09 13.57
N VAL A 107 -2.37 4.91 13.81
CA VAL A 107 -1.49 5.41 12.75
C VAL A 107 -0.76 4.26 12.04
N GLN A 108 -0.25 3.28 12.80
CA GLN A 108 0.40 2.10 12.25
C GLN A 108 -0.56 1.24 11.41
N HIS A 109 -1.78 1.03 11.90
CA HIS A 109 -2.75 0.14 11.26
C HIS A 109 -3.51 0.80 10.10
N SER A 110 -3.95 2.04 10.27
CA SER A 110 -4.86 2.71 9.33
C SER A 110 -4.15 3.60 8.30
N TYR A 111 -2.88 3.96 8.54
CA TYR A 111 -2.07 4.73 7.58
C TYR A 111 -0.85 3.96 7.08
N LEU A 112 0.06 3.58 7.98
CA LEU A 112 1.34 3.01 7.56
C LEU A 112 1.21 1.60 6.96
N ARG A 113 0.24 0.80 7.41
CA ARG A 113 -0.03 -0.52 6.81
C ARG A 113 -0.53 -0.42 5.36
N PRO A 114 -1.54 0.41 5.03
CA PRO A 114 -1.88 0.69 3.64
C PRO A 114 -0.68 1.13 2.79
N MET A 115 0.20 1.99 3.32
CA MET A 115 1.40 2.43 2.60
C MET A 115 2.38 1.28 2.32
N ARG A 116 2.58 0.37 3.28
CA ARG A 116 3.40 -0.84 3.08
C ARG A 116 2.78 -1.80 2.07
N LEU A 117 1.46 -1.91 2.07
CA LEU A 117 0.74 -2.74 1.11
C LEU A 117 0.82 -2.17 -0.31
N GLN A 118 0.66 -0.84 -0.46
CA GLN A 118 0.89 -0.14 -1.73
C GLN A 118 2.33 -0.30 -2.21
N THR A 119 3.32 -0.23 -1.31
CA THR A 119 4.73 -0.49 -1.66
C THR A 119 4.92 -1.89 -2.23
N GLY A 120 4.37 -2.91 -1.56
CA GLY A 120 4.41 -4.29 -2.05
C GLY A 120 3.71 -4.46 -3.39
N GLY A 121 2.56 -3.79 -3.57
CA GLY A 121 1.82 -3.82 -4.83
C GLY A 121 2.50 -3.11 -5.99
N SER A 122 3.17 -1.98 -5.77
CA SER A 122 3.96 -1.32 -6.81
C SER A 122 5.14 -2.16 -7.26
N VAL A 123 5.82 -2.81 -6.32
CA VAL A 123 6.92 -3.73 -6.59
C VAL A 123 6.44 -4.94 -7.41
N LEU A 124 5.34 -5.58 -6.99
CA LEU A 124 4.73 -6.69 -7.71
C LEU A 124 4.27 -6.29 -9.11
N ALA A 125 3.57 -5.15 -9.23
CA ALA A 125 3.08 -4.64 -10.51
C ALA A 125 4.23 -4.38 -11.49
N GLY A 126 5.35 -3.82 -11.01
CA GLY A 126 6.55 -3.62 -11.82
C GLY A 126 7.13 -4.93 -12.34
N LYS A 127 7.19 -5.97 -11.50
CA LYS A 127 7.67 -7.30 -11.93
C LYS A 127 6.72 -7.95 -12.93
N LEU A 128 5.42 -7.92 -12.67
CA LEU A 128 4.41 -8.47 -13.59
C LEU A 128 4.40 -7.77 -14.94
N ALA A 129 4.64 -6.46 -14.97
CA ALA A 129 4.78 -5.70 -16.21
C ALA A 129 6.03 -6.13 -17.02
N LEU A 130 7.13 -6.48 -16.36
CA LEU A 130 8.31 -7.02 -17.06
C LEU A 130 8.09 -8.44 -17.58
N ASP A 131 7.29 -9.25 -16.86
CA ASP A 131 7.08 -10.65 -17.21
C ASP A 131 5.97 -10.86 -18.27
N ARG A 132 4.98 -9.96 -18.32
CA ARG A 132 3.77 -10.10 -19.15
C ARG A 132 3.49 -8.93 -20.09
N GLY A 133 4.29 -7.86 -20.02
CA GLY A 133 4.10 -6.61 -20.79
C GLY A 133 4.96 -6.50 -22.03
#